data_AF-R7UU96-F1
#
_entry.id   AF-R7UU96-F1
#
_cell.length_a   1.000
_cell.length_b   1.000
_cell.length_c   1.000
_cell.angle_alpha   90.00
_cell.angle_beta   90.00
_cell.angle_gamma   90.00
#
_symmetry.space_group_name_H-M   'P 1'
#
loop_
_entity.id
_entity.type
_entity.pdbx_description
1 polymer ?
#
loop_
_entity_poly.entity_id
_entity_poly.type
_entity_poly.pdbx_seq_one_letter_code
_entity_poly.pdbx_strand_id
1 'polypeptide(L)'
;RHSTDKQYVCTFPGCNRSFYEKFNLNRHIRINHNPEAGSASEPKPYTCSFDGCKASFYHSTNLRRHESSKHGREQRKRYPCSYPGCASEFAHQSSL
;
A
#
# COMPACT_ATOMS: atom_id res chain seq x y z
N ARG A 1 -3.30 -10.90 30.04
CA ARG A 1 -3.48 -9.47 30.38
C ARG A 1 -3.06 -8.65 29.15
N HIS A 2 -4.00 -8.18 28.33
CA HIS A 2 -3.70 -7.17 27.32
C HIS A 2 -3.67 -5.81 28.03
N SER A 3 -2.48 -5.28 28.31
CA SER A 3 -2.35 -3.87 28.70
C SER A 3 -2.72 -3.04 27.48
N THR A 4 -3.91 -2.45 27.50
CA THR A 4 -4.45 -1.59 26.44
C THR A 4 -3.99 -0.14 26.56
N ASP A 5 -2.94 0.13 27.33
CA ASP A 5 -2.39 1.47 27.45
C ASP A 5 -1.51 1.77 26.22
N LYS A 6 -1.96 2.69 25.36
CA LYS A 6 -1.14 3.18 24.25
C LYS A 6 -0.03 4.05 24.83
N GLN A 7 1.10 3.42 25.15
CA GLN A 7 2.22 4.05 25.85
C GLN A 7 2.93 5.16 25.04
N TYR A 8 2.72 5.21 23.71
CA TYR A 8 3.43 6.12 22.81
C TYR A 8 2.50 7.16 22.22
N VAL A 9 2.37 8.31 22.90
CA VAL A 9 1.53 9.44 22.50
C VAL A 9 2.36 10.45 21.70
N CYS A 10 1.78 11.01 20.64
CA CYS A 10 2.37 12.10 19.91
C CYS A 10 2.31 13.40 20.72
N THR A 11 3.45 14.10 20.82
CA THR A 11 3.58 15.35 21.59
C THR A 11 3.50 16.60 20.73
N PHE A 12 3.25 16.46 19.41
CA PHE A 12 3.13 17.62 18.53
C PHE A 12 1.87 18.44 18.83
N PRO A 13 1.95 19.77 18.86
CA PRO A 13 0.81 20.63 19.15
C PRO A 13 -0.30 20.40 18.11
N GLY A 14 -1.50 20.07 18.60
CA GLY A 14 -2.67 19.76 17.75
C GLY A 14 -2.79 18.30 17.28
N CYS A 15 -1.82 17.42 17.59
CA CYS A 15 -1.91 16.00 17.28
C CYS A 15 -2.33 15.16 18.49
N ASN A 16 -3.43 14.42 18.36
CA ASN A 16 -3.97 13.54 19.41
C ASN A 16 -3.78 12.04 19.09
N ARG A 17 -2.74 11.70 18.31
CA ARG A 17 -2.47 10.31 17.92
C ARG A 17 -1.66 9.58 19.00
N SER A 18 -2.01 8.32 19.25
CA SER A 18 -1.30 7.44 20.16
C SER A 18 -1.17 6.04 19.57
N PHE A 19 -0.08 5.36 19.92
CA PHE A 19 0.36 4.09 19.36
C PHE A 19 0.80 3.12 20.47
N TYR A 20 0.75 1.83 20.16
CA TYR A 20 1.23 0.77 21.06
C TYR A 20 2.74 0.51 20.95
N GLU A 21 3.35 0.95 19.85
CA GLU A 21 4.77 0.73 19.57
C GLU A 21 5.48 2.05 19.25
N LYS A 22 6.70 2.19 19.78
CA LYS A 22 7.56 3.36 19.55
C LYS A 22 7.87 3.57 18.06
N PHE A 23 8.06 2.48 17.30
CA PHE A 23 8.32 2.54 15.86
C PHE A 23 7.18 3.23 15.09
N ASN A 24 5.93 2.90 15.41
CA ASN A 24 4.76 3.50 14.78
C ASN A 24 4.64 5.00 15.13
N LEU A 25 4.93 5.39 16.37
CA LEU A 25 4.98 6.81 16.77
C LEU A 25 6.09 7.56 16.01
N ASN A 26 7.31 7.04 15.97
CA ASN A 26 8.42 7.67 15.25
C ASN A 26 8.11 7.83 13.75
N ARG A 27 7.55 6.80 13.12
CA ARG A 27 7.09 6.88 11.73
C ARG A 27 6.01 7.95 11.55
N HIS A 28 5.03 8.00 12.46
CA HIS A 28 3.99 9.02 12.44
C HIS A 28 4.56 10.43 12.52
N ILE A 29 5.46 10.70 13.47
CA ILE A 29 6.12 12.00 13.63
C ILE A 29 6.91 12.35 12.37
N ARG A 30 7.71 11.42 11.85
CA ARG A 30 8.52 11.63 10.64
C ARG A 30 7.65 11.99 9.43
N ILE A 31 6.51 11.34 9.23
CA ILE A 31 5.66 11.56 8.05
C ILE A 31 4.69 12.74 8.21
N ASN A 32 4.11 12.94 9.40
CA ASN A 32 3.00 13.88 9.61
C ASN A 32 3.44 15.21 10.22
N HIS A 33 4.60 15.23 10.89
CA HIS A 33 5.07 16.39 11.63
C HIS A 33 6.42 16.90 11.17
N ASN A 34 7.20 16.06 10.48
CA ASN A 34 8.49 16.44 9.93
C ASN A 34 8.59 16.13 8.42
N PRO A 35 7.73 16.76 7.59
CA PRO A 35 7.62 16.45 6.16
C PRO A 35 8.93 16.62 5.39
N GLU A 36 9.84 17.47 5.87
CA GLU A 36 11.16 17.69 5.28
C GLU A 36 12.10 16.47 5.44
N ALA A 37 11.91 15.67 6.49
CA ALA A 37 12.68 14.45 6.77
C ALA A 37 11.93 13.16 6.37
N GLY A 38 10.67 13.28 5.94
CA GLY A 38 9.72 12.18 5.89
C GLY A 38 9.16 11.90 4.53
N SER A 39 9.88 11.08 3.74
CA SER A 39 9.37 10.23 2.65
C SER A 39 8.60 10.90 1.50
N ALA A 40 8.24 12.19 1.59
CA ALA A 40 7.56 12.94 0.54
C ALA A 40 8.47 13.15 -0.69
N SER A 41 9.78 13.11 -0.50
CA SER A 41 10.78 13.19 -1.57
C SER A 41 11.22 11.82 -2.10
N GLU A 42 10.79 10.71 -1.48
CA GLU A 42 11.10 9.39 -2.04
C GLU A 42 10.10 9.11 -3.16
N PRO A 43 10.59 8.84 -4.39
CA PRO A 43 9.70 8.53 -5.49
C PRO A 43 8.89 7.31 -5.09
N LYS A 44 7.57 7.45 -5.05
CA LYS A 44 6.64 6.34 -4.75
C LYS A 44 6.85 5.27 -5.82
N PRO A 45 7.54 4.16 -5.52
CA PRO A 45 8.02 3.26 -6.56
C PRO A 45 6.88 2.41 -7.15
N TYR A 46 5.72 2.39 -6.49
CA TYR A 46 4.56 1.62 -6.91
C TYR A 46 3.50 2.56 -7.49
N THR A 47 3.62 2.85 -8.78
CA THR A 47 2.65 3.61 -9.55
C THR A 47 1.60 2.69 -10.17
N CYS A 48 0.36 3.16 -10.27
CA CYS A 48 -0.67 2.42 -10.99
C CYS A 48 -0.46 2.57 -12.50
N SER A 49 -0.45 1.45 -13.21
CA SER A 49 -0.28 1.42 -14.67
C SER A 49 -1.59 1.54 -15.45
N PHE A 50 -2.70 1.83 -14.77
CA PHE A 50 -4.02 1.91 -15.40
C PHE A 50 -4.18 3.22 -16.16
N ASP A 51 -4.74 3.16 -17.38
CA ASP A 51 -4.90 4.34 -18.23
C ASP A 51 -5.78 5.40 -17.56
N GLY A 52 -5.25 6.62 -17.45
CA GLY A 52 -5.91 7.72 -16.72
C GLY A 52 -5.78 7.67 -15.19
N CYS A 53 -5.18 6.64 -14.59
CA CYS A 53 -4.93 6.57 -13.15
C CYS A 53 -3.54 7.11 -12.78
N LYS A 54 -3.49 8.19 -12.00
CA LYS A 54 -2.25 8.81 -11.49
C LYS A 54 -1.93 8.41 -10.04
N ALA A 55 -2.50 7.30 -9.57
CA ALA A 55 -2.27 6.86 -8.20
C ALA A 55 -0.85 6.30 -8.03
N SER A 56 -0.20 6.62 -6.91
CA SER A 56 1.14 6.14 -6.58
C SER A 56 1.26 5.88 -5.09
N PHE A 57 1.99 4.83 -4.72
CA PHE A 57 2.06 4.30 -3.37
C PHE A 57 3.50 3.94 -2.97
N TYR A 58 3.77 3.97 -1.66
CA TYR A 58 5.07 3.58 -1.09
C TYR A 58 5.21 2.06 -0.90
N HIS A 59 4.11 1.32 -0.94
CA HIS A 59 4.10 -0.13 -0.74
C HIS A 59 3.30 -0.83 -1.84
N SER A 60 3.81 -1.97 -2.31
CA SER A 60 3.16 -2.82 -3.32
C SER A 60 1.78 -3.33 -2.88
N THR A 61 1.59 -3.58 -1.59
CA THR A 61 0.31 -4.03 -1.02
C THR A 61 -0.79 -2.97 -1.15
N ASN A 62 -0.42 -1.69 -1.03
CA ASN A 62 -1.35 -0.58 -1.21
C ASN A 62 -1.72 -0.41 -2.69
N LEU A 63 -0.74 -0.52 -3.60
CA LEU A 63 -1.00 -0.54 -5.04
C LEU A 63 -1.94 -1.69 -5.41
N ARG A 64 -1.63 -2.93 -5.00
CA ARG A 64 -2.46 -4.12 -5.32
C ARG A 64 -3.90 -3.99 -4.82
N ARG A 65 -4.10 -3.43 -3.63
CA ARG A 65 -5.44 -3.16 -3.09
C ARG A 65 -6.17 -2.06 -3.86
N HIS A 66 -5.45 -0.99 -4.23
CA HIS A 66 -5.99 0.06 -5.07
C HIS A 66 -6.43 -0.51 -6.42
N GLU A 67 -5.56 -1.27 -7.08
CA GLU A 67 -5.84 -1.94 -8.35
C GLU A 67 -7.03 -2.89 -8.24
N SER A 68 -7.09 -3.71 -7.20
CA SER A 68 -8.23 -4.62 -6.98
C SER A 68 -9.55 -3.90 -6.72
N SER A 69 -9.56 -2.78 -6.00
CA SER A 69 -10.81 -2.08 -5.67
C SER A 69 -11.25 -1.04 -6.71
N LYS A 70 -10.31 -0.44 -7.45
CA LYS A 70 -10.57 0.62 -8.45
C LYS A 70 -10.49 0.12 -9.88
N HIS A 71 -9.67 -0.90 -10.13
CA HIS A 71 -9.40 -1.47 -11.45
C HIS A 71 -9.67 -2.98 -11.51
N GLY A 72 -10.27 -3.59 -10.47
CA GLY A 72 -10.34 -5.04 -10.29
C GLY A 72 -11.17 -5.78 -11.34
N ARG A 73 -11.96 -5.08 -12.16
CA ARG A 73 -12.66 -5.68 -13.31
C ARG A 73 -11.75 -5.88 -14.52
N GLU A 74 -10.71 -5.04 -14.64
CA GLU A 74 -9.81 -4.99 -15.81
C GLU A 74 -8.44 -5.60 -15.49
N GLN A 75 -8.06 -5.66 -14.22
CA GLN A 75 -6.86 -6.34 -13.72
C GLN A 75 -6.99 -7.85 -13.48
N ARG A 76 -7.93 -8.52 -14.17
CA ARG A 76 -7.74 -9.95 -14.41
C ARG A 76 -6.52 -10.07 -15.32
N LYS A 77 -5.33 -10.16 -14.71
CA LYS A 77 -4.10 -10.58 -15.39
C LYS A 77 -4.50 -11.83 -16.16
N ARG A 78 -4.58 -11.69 -17.48
CA ARG A 78 -4.75 -12.82 -18.37
C ARG A 78 -3.42 -13.53 -18.28
N TYR A 79 -3.41 -14.70 -17.66
CA TYR A 79 -2.21 -15.53 -17.63
C TYR A 79 -2.19 -16.28 -18.97
N PRO A 80 -1.35 -15.87 -19.94
CA PRO A 80 -1.26 -16.60 -21.18
C PRO A 80 -0.74 -18.00 -20.87
N CYS A 81 -1.41 -19.01 -21.41
CA CYS A 81 -0.93 -20.38 -21.33
C CYS A 81 0.42 -20.45 -22.06
N SER A 82 1.49 -20.89 -21.39
CA SER A 82 2.82 -21.05 -22.01
C SER A 82 2.90 -22.23 -23.00
N TYR A 83 1.79 -22.88 -23.33
CA TYR A 83 1.77 -24.03 -24.24
C TYR A 83 1.49 -23.57 -25.68
N PRO A 84 2.36 -23.90 -26.66
CA PRO A 84 2.17 -23.49 -28.05
C PRO A 84 0.88 -24.11 -28.60
N GLY A 85 -0.10 -23.25 -28.95
CA GLY A 85 -1.40 -23.66 -29.52
C GLY A 85 -2.59 -23.57 -28.57
N CYS A 86 -2.43 -23.10 -27.33
CA CYS A 86 -3.54 -22.94 -26.38
C CYS A 86 -4.02 -21.47 -26.29
N ALA A 87 -5.25 -21.20 -26.71
CA ALA A 87 -5.88 -19.86 -26.70
C ALA A 87 -6.78 -19.60 -25.48
N SER A 88 -6.62 -20.37 -24.40
CA SER A 88 -7.47 -20.25 -23.21
C SER A 88 -6.88 -19.23 -22.22
N GLU A 89 -7.60 -18.12 -22.01
CA GLU A 89 -7.26 -17.07 -21.06
C GLU A 89 -7.89 -17.38 -19.69
N PHE A 90 -7.07 -17.74 -18.69
CA PHE A 90 -7.56 -18.03 -17.34
C PHE A 90 -7.46 -16.82 -16.42
N ALA A 91 -8.50 -16.61 -15.61
CA ALA A 91 -8.65 -15.46 -14.71
C ALA A 91 -8.11 -15.69 -13.28
N HIS A 92 -7.53 -16.85 -12.98
CA HIS A 92 -7.07 -17.16 -11.63
C HIS A 92 -5.81 -18.03 -11.63
N GLN A 93 -4.74 -17.56 -10.99
CA GLN A 93 -3.59 -18.37 -10.62
C GLN A 93 -3.79 -18.90 -9.19
N SER A 94 -4.63 -19.93 -9.04
CA SER A 94 -4.52 -20.88 -7.92
C SER A 94 -5.21 -22.17 -8.34
N SER A 95 -4.41 -23.14 -8.79
CA SER A 95 -4.32 -24.47 -8.20
C SER A 95 -3.57 -25.37 -9.18
N LEU A 96 -2.25 -25.43 -9.03
CA LEU A 96 -1.53 -26.69 -9.02
C LEU A 96 -0.31 -26.54 -8.11
#